data_AF-A0A535E925-F1
#
_entry.id   AF-A0A535E925-F1
#
_cell.length_a   1.000
_cell.length_b   1.000
_cell.length_c   1.000
_cell.angle_alpha   90.00
_cell.angle_beta   90.00
_cell.angle_gamma   90.00
#
_symmetry.space_group_name_H-M   'P 1'
#
loop_
_entity.id
_entity.type
_entity.pdbx_description
1 polymer ?
#
loop_
_entity_poly.entity_id
_entity_poly.type
_entity_poly.pdbx_seq_one_letter_code
_entity_poly.pdbx_strand_id
1 'polypeptide(L)' 'MPSFTPESKVRDVVVMLGDRGRDALKRHGYDTGVGFVDVLSQYQTLEHAARTERLRDLPGLLTALNTAQ' A
#
# COMPACT_ATOMS: atom_id res chain seq x y z
N MET A 1 -3.06 13.86 -9.73
CA MET A 1 -3.62 12.64 -9.11
C MET A 1 -3.87 12.92 -7.63
N PRO A 2 -4.87 12.34 -6.97
CA PRO A 2 -5.00 12.48 -5.52
C PRO A 2 -3.77 11.88 -4.82
N SER A 3 -3.26 12.58 -3.80
CA SER A 3 -2.14 12.08 -2.98
C SER A 3 -2.57 10.87 -2.15
N PHE A 4 -1.65 9.94 -1.94
CA PHE A 4 -1.86 8.83 -1.00
C PHE A 4 -1.81 9.34 0.43
N THR A 5 -2.78 8.90 1.22
CA THR A 5 -2.95 9.21 2.65
C THR A 5 -3.10 7.92 3.45
N PRO A 6 -3.01 7.95 4.79
CA PRO A 6 -3.24 6.76 5.62
C PRO A 6 -4.59 6.05 5.35
N GLU A 7 -5.62 6.80 4.94
CA GLU A 7 -6.96 6.32 4.64
C GLU A 7 -7.10 5.73 3.23
N SER A 8 -6.09 5.93 2.37
CA SER A 8 -6.05 5.32 1.04
C SER A 8 -6.07 3.80 1.14
N LYS A 9 -6.78 3.14 0.24
CA LYS A 9 -6.84 1.68 0.23
C LYS A 9 -5.60 1.11 -0.42
N VAL A 10 -5.19 -0.07 0.03
CA VAL A 10 -4.08 -0.82 -0.58
C VAL A 10 -4.34 -1.06 -2.08
N ARG A 11 -5.61 -1.33 -2.45
CA ARG A 11 -6.00 -1.46 -3.86
C ARG A 11 -5.71 -0.21 -4.68
N ASP A 12 -5.94 0.98 -4.14
CA ASP A 12 -5.75 2.23 -4.88
C ASP A 12 -4.28 2.41 -5.27
N VAL A 13 -3.37 2.06 -4.37
CA VAL A 13 -1.92 2.06 -4.63
C VAL A 13 -1.57 1.20 -5.84
N VAL A 14 -2.12 -0.02 -5.92
CA VAL A 14 -1.80 -0.94 -7.03
C VAL A 14 -2.53 -0.57 -8.30
N VAL A 15 -3.77 -0.07 -8.23
CA VAL A 15 -4.50 0.41 -9.41
C VAL A 15 -3.80 1.62 -10.03
N MET A 16 -3.31 2.55 -9.21
CA MET A 16 -2.69 3.79 -9.70
C MET A 16 -1.23 3.63 -10.12
N LEU A 17 -0.43 2.82 -9.40
CA LEU A 17 1.01 2.72 -9.63
C LEU A 17 1.46 1.36 -10.22
N GLY A 18 0.55 0.40 -10.36
CA GLY A 18 0.87 -0.92 -10.90
C GLY A 18 1.98 -1.62 -10.11
N ASP A 19 2.99 -2.11 -10.83
CA ASP A 19 4.13 -2.84 -10.24
C ASP A 19 4.99 -1.96 -9.32
N ARG A 20 5.07 -0.65 -9.57
CA ARG A 20 5.79 0.27 -8.69
C ARG A 20 5.14 0.36 -7.32
N GLY A 21 3.81 0.35 -7.27
CA GLY A 21 3.05 0.35 -6.01
C GLY A 21 3.26 -0.94 -5.24
N ARG A 22 3.27 -2.09 -5.94
CA ARG A 22 3.55 -3.40 -5.33
C ARG A 22 4.96 -3.47 -4.74
N ASP A 23 5.95 -2.97 -5.47
CA ASP A 23 7.33 -2.94 -4.99
C ASP A 23 7.50 -2.02 -3.78
N ALA A 24 6.86 -0.86 -3.78
CA ALA A 24 6.85 0.04 -2.63
C ALA A 24 6.25 -0.63 -1.39
N LEU A 25 5.06 -1.23 -1.53
CA LEU A 25 4.42 -1.98 -0.45
C LEU A 25 5.32 -3.10 0.09
N LYS A 26 5.95 -3.88 -0.80
CA LYS A 26 6.86 -4.97 -0.44
C LYS A 26 8.09 -4.49 0.32
N ARG A 27 8.71 -3.37 -0.10
CA ARG A 27 9.85 -2.76 0.63
C ARG A 27 9.47 -2.33 2.04
N HIS A 28 8.23 -1.94 2.24
CA HIS A 28 7.64 -1.60 3.53
C HIS A 28 7.05 -2.82 4.27
N GLY A 29 7.39 -4.04 3.85
CA GLY A 29 7.01 -5.28 4.54
C GLY A 29 5.60 -5.77 4.24
N TYR A 30 4.85 -5.08 3.38
CA TYR A 30 3.51 -5.47 2.97
C TYR A 30 3.56 -6.29 1.68
N ASP A 31 3.51 -7.62 1.81
CA ASP A 31 3.42 -8.50 0.65
C ASP A 31 1.98 -8.56 0.14
N THR A 32 1.79 -8.15 -1.12
CA THR A 32 0.50 -8.28 -1.81
C THR A 32 0.25 -9.70 -2.32
N GLY A 33 1.28 -10.56 -2.33
CA GLY A 33 1.23 -11.94 -2.83
C GLY A 33 0.94 -12.03 -4.32
N VAL A 34 1.01 -13.26 -4.87
CA VAL A 34 0.54 -13.54 -6.23
C VAL A 34 -0.99 -13.59 -6.19
N GLY A 35 -1.64 -12.51 -6.65
CA GLY A 35 -3.11 -12.44 -6.78
C GLY A 35 -3.88 -11.68 -5.69
N PHE A 36 -3.23 -10.90 -4.80
CA PHE A 36 -3.90 -10.23 -3.66
C PHE A 36 -4.72 -11.21 -2.81
N VAL A 37 -4.00 -12.00 -2.01
CA VAL A 37 -4.40 -13.28 -1.41
C VAL A 37 -5.61 -13.23 -0.44
N ASP A 38 -6.23 -12.07 -0.21
CA ASP A 38 -7.58 -12.01 0.35
C ASP A 38 -8.33 -10.78 -0.19
N VAL A 39 -9.54 -10.98 -0.74
CA VAL A 39 -10.39 -9.91 -1.29
C VAL A 39 -10.62 -8.81 -0.24
N LEU A 40 -10.63 -9.17 1.04
CA LEU A 40 -10.84 -8.23 2.15
C LEU A 40 -9.63 -7.33 2.40
N SER A 41 -8.41 -7.85 2.24
CA SER A 41 -7.18 -7.08 2.42
C SER A 41 -6.93 -6.03 1.32
N GLN A 42 -7.67 -6.09 0.21
CA GLN A 42 -7.64 -5.06 -0.83
C GLN A 42 -8.36 -3.78 -0.39
N TYR A 43 -9.37 -3.91 0.45
CA TYR A 43 -10.23 -2.79 0.86
C TYR A 43 -9.81 -2.15 2.19
N GLN A 44 -8.82 -2.73 2.87
CA GLN A 44 -8.22 -2.13 4.06
C GLN A 44 -7.41 -0.88 3.72
N THR A 45 -7.33 0.04 4.67
CA THR A 45 -6.52 1.25 4.55
C THR A 45 -5.04 0.96 4.82
N LEU A 46 -4.15 1.83 4.34
CA LEU A 46 -2.72 1.75 4.65
C LEU A 46 -2.47 1.84 6.17
N GLU A 47 -3.25 2.66 6.88
CA GLU A 47 -3.20 2.74 8.34
C GLU A 47 -3.56 1.41 9.01
N HIS A 48 -4.62 0.74 8.55
CA HIS A 48 -5.02 -0.55 9.10
C HIS A 48 -3.96 -1.62 8.85
N ALA A 49 -3.33 -1.61 7.66
CA ALA A 49 -2.19 -2.48 7.35
C ALA A 49 -1.01 -2.26 8.30
N ALA A 50 -0.74 -1.00 8.67
CA ALA A 50 0.33 -0.64 9.59
C ALA A 50 0.04 -1.12 11.03
N ARG A 51 -1.21 -0.93 11.48
CA ARG A 51 -1.64 -1.33 12.83
C ARG A 51 -1.70 -2.84 13.04
N THR A 52 -1.94 -3.62 11.97
CA THR A 52 -2.02 -5.08 12.01
C THR A 52 -0.66 -5.78 11.79
N GLU A 53 0.43 -5.02 11.93
CA GLU A 53 1.84 -5.47 11.82
C GLU A 53 2.26 -6.04 10.45
N ARG A 54 1.44 -5.85 9.41
CA ARG A 54 1.74 -6.28 8.04
C ARG A 54 2.44 -5.20 7.21
N LEU A 55 2.50 -3.96 7.69
CA LEU A 55 3.12 -2.84 7.00
C LEU A 55 3.98 -2.04 7.99
N ARG A 56 5.23 -1.83 7.63
CA ARG A 56 6.22 -1.10 8.42
C ARG A 56 6.44 0.26 7.82
N ASP A 57 6.69 1.24 8.69
CA ASP A 57 7.03 2.60 8.28
C ASP A 57 5.98 3.19 7.30
N LEU A 58 4.75 3.36 7.80
CA LEU A 58 3.70 4.02 7.05
C LEU A 58 4.09 5.44 6.56
N PRO A 59 4.76 6.29 7.35
CA PRO A 59 5.20 7.60 6.87
C PRO A 59 6.14 7.49 5.67
N GLY A 60 7.17 6.63 5.74
CA GLY A 60 8.09 6.43 4.63
C GLY A 60 7.40 5.87 3.39
N LEU A 61 6.44 4.96 3.56
CA LEU A 61 5.63 4.47 2.45
C LEU A 61 4.87 5.61 1.77
N LEU A 62 4.17 6.46 2.54
CA LEU A 62 3.41 7.57 1.96
C LEU A 62 4.30 8.54 1.19
N THR A 63 5.50 8.85 1.70
CA THR A 63 6.48 9.66 0.96
C THR A 63 6.91 8.98 -0.35
N ALA A 64 7.22 7.69 -0.31
CA ALA A 64 7.63 6.93 -1.49
C ALA A 64 6.51 6.86 -2.54
N LEU A 65 5.28 6.58 -2.12
CA LEU A 65 4.11 6.49 -3.00
C LEU A 65 3.80 7.82 -3.67
N ASN A 66 3.83 8.92 -2.92
CA ASN A 66 3.56 10.26 -3.46
C ASN A 66 4.68 10.79 -4.36
N THR A 67 5.92 10.30 -4.20
CA THR A 67 7.06 10.61 -5.08
C THR A 67 7.06 9.77 -6.36
N ALA A 68 6.43 8.60 -6.33
CA ALA A 68 6.34 7.66 -7.44
C ALA A 68 5.15 7.89 -8.38
N GLN A 69 4.25 8.84 -8.05
CA GLN A 69 3.18 9.34 -8.93
C GLN A 69 3.75 10.07 -10.14
#